data_AF-A0A9D9QPM0-F1
#
_entry.id   AF-A0A9D9QPM0-F1
#
_cell.length_a   1.000
_cell.length_b   1.000
_cell.length_c   1.000
_cell.angle_alpha   90.00
_cell.angle_beta   90.00
_cell.angle_gamma   90.00
#
_symmetry.space_group_name_H-M   'P 1'
#
loop_
_entity.id
_entity.type
_entity.pdbx_description
1 polymer ?
#
loop_
_entity_poly.entity_id
_entity_poly.type
_entity_poly.pdbx_seq_one_letter_code
_entity_poly.pdbx_strand_id
1 'polypeptide(L)'
;MRTSPDLDWYNAVEHLCHASAGHLLAGIAFPEFRNRVELLVGPLFDQLPLGQAARVPEIIRALATQAALEIWNATPIPANRFRPLKIAKPERNAPCPCASGRKYKQCCGAVPPPSLGIREETMLAQVIAHWPRKRLGELPLAELHPESLALVALDWQEEGSDMDAIALLEALFTHLPKLDGRAEHAADVLLDLYGDGSKSRKKLAFLEQLKAAPDKTLRSTAWQRQATLACDRGEVTAAWAAFGEAQRLTPNAPALSHLEVLLLLSEGRRTEARARADFWCARLARDGKFDHSSLIDTLRDMVSDDDEARLRNLALMDDPLGDVADISGDWTAPACHYTLAGGAVLQAKAPLARVEKAWDEAFDPHDPESDGWIDLLEDEPLAAQSFLVLRDLVEWALDIPTMPPGGNIVLAWKLLERAEALRRTVLARLKAEDRELPWGHLENRPLLTLAAIRVTEFANRNPEETLELLRWSVLVANPNDNTGLREILIHRLAAEGHGGEAVAIAERYPHDLAFVDYGRVLAYHAAGRLDEAAVALSQAITRWPKVWQTLNAARPRKPKLEFMGFCSGGDDEAWIYREERLEQWRQSGALRWAVGLKVAQPPARQSSRRKRVAVPTQAELPGLDD
;
A
#
# COMPACT_ATOMS: atom_id res chain seq x y z
N MET A 1 -18.84 -3.17 -6.88
CA MET A 1 -18.61 -4.60 -6.52
C MET A 1 -19.76 -5.50 -6.93
N ARG A 2 -19.51 -6.57 -7.70
CA ARG A 2 -20.38 -7.76 -7.69
C ARG A 2 -19.79 -8.70 -6.65
N THR A 3 -20.35 -8.69 -5.45
CA THR A 3 -20.02 -9.62 -4.37
C THR A 3 -20.21 -11.06 -4.86
N SER A 4 -19.32 -11.96 -4.45
CA SER A 4 -19.48 -13.38 -4.73
C SER A 4 -20.81 -13.87 -4.13
N PRO A 5 -21.57 -14.77 -4.79
CA PRO A 5 -22.81 -15.33 -4.23
C PRO A 5 -22.64 -15.93 -2.82
N ASP A 6 -21.43 -16.41 -2.50
CA ASP A 6 -21.10 -16.96 -1.18
C ASP A 6 -20.99 -15.87 -0.09
N LEU A 7 -20.54 -14.66 -0.46
CA LEU A 7 -20.42 -13.51 0.43
C LEU A 7 -21.79 -12.92 0.76
N ASP A 8 -22.69 -12.84 -0.23
CA ASP A 8 -24.07 -12.40 -0.03
C ASP A 8 -24.82 -13.33 0.93
N TRP A 9 -24.61 -14.64 0.81
CA TRP A 9 -25.21 -15.62 1.72
C TRP A 9 -24.72 -15.49 3.16
N TYR A 10 -23.40 -15.32 3.35
CA TYR A 10 -22.80 -15.13 4.67
C TYR A 10 -23.37 -13.90 5.38
N ASN A 11 -23.37 -12.74 4.72
CA ASN A 11 -23.90 -11.48 5.25
C ASN A 11 -25.39 -11.61 5.61
N ALA A 12 -26.15 -12.33 4.80
CA ALA A 12 -27.57 -12.54 5.03
C ALA A 12 -27.83 -13.43 6.28
N VAL A 13 -27.01 -14.47 6.49
CA VAL A 13 -27.06 -15.29 7.71
C VAL A 13 -26.65 -14.49 8.95
N GLU A 14 -25.65 -13.63 8.83
CA GLU A 14 -25.20 -12.77 9.91
C GLU A 14 -26.28 -11.76 10.35
N HIS A 15 -26.92 -11.07 9.41
CA HIS A 15 -28.06 -10.19 9.70
C HIS A 15 -29.20 -10.93 10.40
N LEU A 16 -29.50 -12.17 9.97
CA LEU A 16 -30.50 -13.01 10.63
C LEU A 16 -30.10 -13.32 12.08
N CYS A 17 -28.84 -13.68 12.33
CA CYS A 17 -28.30 -13.93 13.66
C CYS A 17 -28.37 -12.68 14.54
N HIS A 18 -27.96 -11.52 14.03
CA HIS A 18 -27.98 -10.25 14.73
C HIS A 18 -29.41 -9.88 15.18
N ALA A 19 -30.37 -9.87 14.25
CA ALA A 19 -31.77 -9.56 14.56
C ALA A 19 -32.36 -10.57 15.56
N SER A 20 -32.00 -11.85 15.42
CA SER A 20 -32.46 -12.92 16.30
C SER A 20 -31.93 -12.77 17.73
N ALA A 21 -30.66 -12.38 17.91
CA ALA A 21 -30.07 -12.13 19.22
C ALA A 21 -30.84 -11.04 19.97
N GLY A 22 -31.16 -9.91 19.32
CA GLY A 22 -31.96 -8.84 19.90
C GLY A 22 -33.35 -9.30 20.35
N HIS A 23 -34.02 -10.13 19.54
CA HIS A 23 -35.31 -10.72 19.90
C HIS A 23 -35.22 -11.66 21.11
N LEU A 24 -34.20 -12.51 21.18
CA LEU A 24 -34.01 -13.46 22.27
C LEU A 24 -33.64 -12.76 23.58
N LEU A 25 -32.87 -11.67 23.52
CA LEU A 25 -32.55 -10.84 24.68
C LEU A 25 -33.75 -10.08 25.24
N ALA A 26 -34.78 -9.82 24.43
CA ALA A 26 -36.06 -9.30 24.91
C ALA A 26 -36.88 -10.34 25.70
N GLY A 27 -36.42 -11.59 25.80
CA GLY A 27 -37.02 -12.63 26.65
C GLY A 27 -38.26 -13.30 26.04
N ILE A 28 -38.43 -13.25 24.71
CA ILE A 28 -39.59 -13.85 24.04
C ILE A 28 -39.55 -15.38 24.08
N ALA A 29 -40.73 -16.01 24.08
CA ALA A 29 -40.84 -17.47 24.04
C ALA A 29 -40.57 -18.03 22.63
N PHE A 30 -40.10 -19.29 22.55
CA PHE A 30 -39.77 -19.94 21.28
C PHE A 30 -40.86 -19.86 20.18
N PRO A 31 -42.17 -20.03 20.48
CA PRO A 31 -43.20 -19.90 19.45
C PRO A 31 -43.28 -18.50 18.83
N GLU A 32 -43.09 -17.46 19.65
CA GLU A 32 -43.03 -16.07 19.18
C GLU A 32 -41.76 -15.83 18.38
N PHE A 33 -40.61 -16.32 18.88
CA PHE A 33 -39.33 -16.24 18.17
C PHE A 33 -39.39 -16.88 16.78
N ARG A 34 -39.95 -18.09 16.66
CA ARG A 34 -40.12 -18.79 15.38
C ARG A 34 -40.93 -17.94 14.40
N ASN A 35 -42.01 -17.31 14.85
CA ASN A 35 -42.83 -16.45 13.98
C ASN A 35 -42.02 -15.24 13.47
N ARG A 36 -41.14 -14.67 14.30
CA ARG A 36 -40.24 -13.58 13.88
C ARG A 36 -39.20 -14.07 12.87
N VAL A 37 -38.59 -15.23 13.12
CA VAL A 37 -37.65 -15.85 12.18
C VAL A 37 -38.33 -16.12 10.83
N GLU A 38 -39.59 -16.56 10.80
CA GLU A 38 -40.36 -16.78 9.56
C GLU A 38 -40.49 -15.51 8.70
N LEU A 39 -40.57 -14.32 9.33
CA LEU A 39 -40.56 -13.03 8.62
C LEU A 39 -39.17 -12.64 8.11
N LEU A 40 -38.12 -13.01 8.84
CA LEU A 40 -36.73 -12.65 8.51
C LEU A 40 -36.15 -13.56 7.41
N VAL A 41 -36.48 -14.84 7.41
CA VAL A 41 -35.91 -15.83 6.47
C VAL A 41 -36.65 -15.91 5.14
N GLY A 42 -37.87 -15.37 5.04
CA GLY A 42 -38.65 -15.35 3.80
C GLY A 42 -37.86 -14.75 2.63
N PRO A 43 -37.35 -13.51 2.75
CA PRO A 43 -36.49 -12.88 1.75
C PRO A 43 -35.12 -13.56 1.58
N LEU A 44 -34.58 -14.15 2.64
CA LEU A 44 -33.28 -14.86 2.63
C LEU A 44 -33.32 -16.08 1.70
N PHE A 45 -34.43 -16.83 1.74
CA PHE A 45 -34.61 -18.02 0.93
C PHE A 45 -35.00 -17.73 -0.53
N ASP A 46 -35.30 -16.47 -0.89
CA ASP A 46 -35.44 -16.05 -2.29
C ASP A 46 -34.09 -16.07 -3.04
N GLN A 47 -32.97 -16.06 -2.31
CA GLN A 47 -31.61 -16.05 -2.87
C GLN A 47 -31.01 -17.46 -3.08
N LEU A 48 -31.60 -18.49 -2.47
CA LEU A 48 -31.14 -19.86 -2.68
C LEU A 48 -31.61 -20.38 -4.05
N PRO A 49 -30.84 -21.27 -4.73
CA PRO A 49 -31.29 -21.98 -5.93
C PRO A 49 -32.33 -23.07 -5.61
N LEU A 50 -33.19 -22.82 -4.63
CA LEU A 50 -34.39 -23.58 -4.40
C LEU A 50 -35.39 -23.05 -5.43
N GLY A 51 -35.57 -23.74 -6.56
CA GLY A 51 -36.48 -23.31 -7.63
C GLY A 51 -37.92 -23.00 -7.16
N GLN A 52 -38.84 -22.66 -8.08
CA GLN A 52 -40.22 -22.22 -7.79
C GLN A 52 -41.01 -23.05 -6.74
N ALA A 53 -40.62 -24.30 -6.47
CA ALA A 53 -41.14 -25.15 -5.41
C ALA A 53 -40.90 -24.65 -3.97
N ALA A 54 -39.88 -23.83 -3.67
CA ALA A 54 -39.64 -23.30 -2.32
C ALA A 54 -40.54 -22.12 -1.93
N ARG A 55 -41.33 -21.59 -2.87
CA ARG A 55 -42.29 -20.50 -2.65
C ARG A 55 -43.62 -20.96 -2.05
N VAL A 56 -43.69 -22.21 -1.60
CA VAL A 56 -44.85 -22.78 -0.92
C VAL A 56 -44.80 -22.36 0.55
N PRO A 57 -45.82 -21.65 1.09
CA PRO A 57 -45.82 -21.15 2.47
C PRO A 57 -45.50 -22.22 3.53
N GLU A 58 -45.90 -23.47 3.29
CA GLU A 58 -45.57 -24.61 4.16
C GLU A 58 -44.08 -24.95 4.20
N ILE A 59 -43.35 -24.75 3.10
CA ILE A 59 -41.90 -24.98 3.02
C ILE A 59 -41.14 -23.85 3.70
N ILE A 60 -41.51 -22.60 3.47
CA ILE A 60 -40.91 -21.43 4.16
C ILE A 60 -41.07 -21.59 5.67
N ARG A 61 -42.29 -21.92 6.13
CA ARG A 61 -42.55 -22.20 7.54
C ARG A 61 -41.68 -23.32 8.10
N ALA A 62 -41.46 -24.38 7.32
CA ALA A 62 -40.62 -25.49 7.71
C ALA A 62 -39.15 -25.08 7.85
N LEU A 63 -38.60 -24.38 6.86
CA LEU A 63 -37.23 -23.87 6.90
C LEU A 63 -37.04 -22.87 8.05
N ALA A 64 -37.96 -21.93 8.22
CA ALA A 64 -37.96 -20.98 9.33
C ALA A 64 -37.99 -21.66 10.71
N THR A 65 -38.77 -22.71 10.85
CA THR A 65 -38.84 -23.47 12.10
C THR A 65 -37.52 -24.19 12.40
N GLN A 66 -36.85 -24.72 11.37
CA GLN A 66 -35.55 -25.37 11.54
C GLN A 66 -34.44 -24.36 11.82
N ALA A 67 -34.41 -23.23 11.12
CA ALA A 67 -33.53 -22.10 11.39
C ALA A 67 -33.71 -21.57 12.81
N ALA A 68 -34.96 -21.37 13.26
CA ALA A 68 -35.27 -20.93 14.61
C ALA A 68 -34.77 -21.93 15.67
N LEU A 69 -34.87 -23.24 15.43
CA LEU A 69 -34.33 -24.25 16.35
C LEU A 69 -32.80 -24.19 16.41
N GLU A 70 -32.13 -24.00 15.27
CA GLU A 70 -30.68 -23.87 15.19
C GLU A 70 -30.20 -22.62 15.95
N ILE A 71 -30.76 -21.45 15.63
CA ILE A 71 -30.43 -20.18 16.29
C ILE A 71 -30.71 -20.25 17.79
N TRP A 72 -31.90 -20.70 18.19
CA TRP A 72 -32.26 -20.80 19.62
C TRP A 72 -31.27 -21.67 20.39
N ASN A 73 -30.91 -22.83 19.82
CA ASN A 73 -30.00 -23.77 20.47
C ASN A 73 -28.54 -23.33 20.45
N ALA A 74 -28.19 -22.38 19.57
CA ALA A 74 -26.88 -21.74 19.52
C ALA A 74 -26.81 -20.47 20.39
N THR A 75 -27.93 -19.82 20.72
CA THR A 75 -27.91 -18.49 21.34
C THR A 75 -27.64 -18.54 22.85
N PRO A 76 -26.51 -18.00 23.32
CA PRO A 76 -26.26 -17.85 24.75
C PRO A 76 -27.13 -16.73 25.34
N ILE A 77 -27.73 -16.96 26.51
CA ILE A 77 -28.57 -15.94 27.15
C ILE A 77 -28.04 -15.55 28.54
N PRO A 78 -28.17 -14.27 28.96
CA PRO A 78 -27.71 -13.80 30.27
C PRO A 78 -28.31 -14.59 31.44
N ALA A 79 -29.59 -14.95 31.35
CA ALA A 79 -30.30 -15.71 32.39
C ALA A 79 -29.71 -17.10 32.65
N ASN A 80 -28.94 -17.65 31.70
CA ASN A 80 -28.28 -18.94 31.81
C ASN A 80 -26.75 -18.79 31.73
N ARG A 81 -26.20 -17.72 32.32
CA ARG A 81 -24.75 -17.42 32.34
C ARG A 81 -24.11 -17.48 30.95
N PHE A 82 -24.79 -16.90 29.97
CA PHE A 82 -24.35 -16.88 28.57
C PHE A 82 -24.09 -18.29 28.01
N ARG A 83 -24.97 -19.24 28.36
CA ARG A 83 -25.04 -20.57 27.74
C ARG A 83 -26.41 -20.77 27.08
N PRO A 84 -26.51 -21.49 25.96
CA PRO A 84 -27.79 -21.73 25.33
C PRO A 84 -28.73 -22.57 26.19
N LEU A 85 -30.02 -22.20 26.24
CA LEU A 85 -31.08 -23.04 26.79
C LEU A 85 -31.64 -23.94 25.69
N LYS A 86 -30.96 -25.06 25.45
CA LYS A 86 -31.26 -25.96 24.33
C LYS A 86 -32.63 -26.62 24.46
N ILE A 87 -33.42 -26.53 23.40
CA ILE A 87 -34.65 -27.30 23.20
C ILE A 87 -34.28 -28.58 22.44
N ALA A 88 -34.76 -29.71 22.94
CA ALA A 88 -34.56 -31.00 22.29
C ALA A 88 -35.11 -31.00 20.87
N LYS A 89 -34.40 -31.64 19.94
CA LYS A 89 -34.90 -31.81 18.57
C LYS A 89 -36.26 -32.54 18.63
N PRO A 90 -37.30 -32.04 17.94
CA PRO A 90 -38.61 -32.68 17.96
C PRO A 90 -38.53 -34.14 17.54
N GLU A 91 -39.12 -35.03 18.34
CA GLU A 91 -39.20 -36.45 17.97
C GLU A 91 -40.05 -36.65 16.70
N ARG A 92 -39.76 -37.73 15.97
CA ARG A 92 -40.36 -38.03 14.66
C ARG A 92 -41.90 -37.97 14.64
N ASN A 93 -42.57 -38.37 15.72
CA ASN A 93 -44.03 -38.40 15.83
C ASN A 93 -44.61 -37.29 16.74
N ALA A 94 -43.78 -36.42 17.33
CA ALA A 94 -44.25 -35.34 18.18
C ALA A 94 -45.04 -34.27 17.38
N PRO A 95 -45.93 -33.50 18.02
CA PRO A 95 -46.53 -32.32 17.41
C PRO A 95 -45.46 -31.37 16.86
N CYS A 96 -45.67 -30.87 15.65
CA CYS A 96 -44.70 -30.00 15.00
C CYS A 96 -44.63 -28.61 15.66
N PRO A 97 -43.43 -28.08 15.96
CA PRO A 97 -43.27 -26.79 16.65
C PRO A 97 -43.70 -25.56 15.83
N CYS A 98 -43.99 -25.73 14.53
CA CYS A 98 -44.56 -24.67 13.69
C CYS A 98 -46.07 -24.45 13.90
N ALA A 99 -46.69 -25.16 14.85
CA ALA A 99 -48.12 -25.11 15.17
C ALA A 99 -49.06 -25.57 14.04
N SER A 100 -48.58 -26.37 13.08
CA SER A 100 -49.42 -26.93 12.00
C SER A 100 -50.42 -28.01 12.44
N GLY A 101 -50.31 -28.50 13.68
CA GLY A 101 -51.10 -29.64 14.18
C GLY A 101 -50.69 -31.01 13.63
N ARG A 102 -49.73 -31.08 12.70
CA ARG A 102 -49.23 -32.33 12.09
C ARG A 102 -48.08 -32.94 12.91
N LYS A 103 -47.79 -34.22 12.69
CA LYS A 103 -46.58 -34.90 13.22
C LYS A 103 -45.33 -34.29 12.58
N TYR A 104 -44.24 -34.14 13.35
CA TYR A 104 -42.99 -33.51 12.88
C TYR A 104 -42.47 -34.10 11.55
N LYS A 105 -42.43 -35.43 11.42
CA LYS A 105 -42.00 -36.12 10.18
C LYS A 105 -42.88 -35.87 8.94
N GLN A 106 -44.10 -35.38 9.13
CA GLN A 106 -45.08 -35.10 8.07
C GLN A 106 -45.24 -33.58 7.85
N CYS A 107 -44.41 -32.78 8.50
CA CYS A 107 -44.40 -31.33 8.42
C CYS A 107 -42.96 -30.84 8.31
N CYS A 108 -42.45 -30.05 9.26
CA CYS A 108 -41.12 -29.47 9.14
C CYS A 108 -40.01 -30.50 8.97
N GLY A 109 -40.10 -31.66 9.63
CA GLY A 109 -39.12 -32.74 9.50
C GLY A 109 -39.17 -33.51 8.18
N ALA A 110 -40.10 -33.19 7.27
CA ALA A 110 -40.11 -33.71 5.90
C ALA A 110 -39.30 -32.84 4.93
N VAL A 111 -38.96 -31.61 5.34
CA VAL A 111 -38.14 -30.68 4.55
C VAL A 111 -36.68 -30.83 4.99
N PRO A 112 -35.72 -30.98 4.05
CA PRO A 112 -34.31 -31.00 4.40
C PRO A 112 -33.91 -29.73 5.18
N PRO A 113 -33.14 -29.85 6.28
CA PRO A 113 -32.67 -28.69 7.02
C PRO A 113 -31.86 -27.75 6.14
N PRO A 114 -32.04 -26.42 6.26
CA PRO A 114 -31.01 -25.50 5.80
C PRO A 114 -29.78 -25.71 6.68
N SER A 115 -28.61 -25.89 6.07
CA SER A 115 -27.35 -25.92 6.81
C SER A 115 -26.85 -24.49 6.96
N LEU A 116 -27.40 -23.75 7.93
CA LEU A 116 -26.99 -22.36 8.17
C LEU A 116 -25.59 -22.30 8.82
N GLY A 117 -25.17 -23.38 9.48
CA GLY A 117 -23.84 -23.46 10.07
C GLY A 117 -23.70 -22.56 11.30
N ILE A 118 -24.80 -22.24 11.97
CA ILE A 118 -24.81 -21.27 13.07
C ILE A 118 -24.23 -21.95 14.31
N ARG A 119 -23.17 -21.36 14.84
CA ARG A 119 -22.43 -21.87 16.00
C ARG A 119 -22.73 -21.04 17.25
N GLU A 120 -22.47 -21.64 18.41
CA GLU A 120 -22.62 -20.95 19.69
C GLU A 120 -21.70 -19.73 19.77
N GLU A 121 -20.50 -19.81 19.18
CA GLU A 121 -19.54 -18.72 19.15
C GLU A 121 -20.04 -17.51 18.34
N THR A 122 -20.67 -17.77 17.19
CA THR A 122 -21.27 -16.73 16.32
C THR A 122 -22.42 -16.03 17.04
N MET A 123 -23.31 -16.79 17.67
CA MET A 123 -24.44 -16.19 18.39
C MET A 123 -23.99 -15.47 19.65
N LEU A 124 -22.91 -15.90 20.30
CA LEU A 124 -22.34 -15.17 21.44
C LEU A 124 -21.88 -13.78 21.03
N ALA A 125 -21.23 -13.65 19.88
CA ALA A 125 -20.81 -12.35 19.37
C ALA A 125 -22.00 -11.41 19.19
N GLN A 126 -23.05 -11.91 18.52
CA GLN A 126 -24.29 -11.16 18.31
C GLN A 126 -24.99 -10.78 19.63
N VAL A 127 -24.98 -11.67 20.64
CA VAL A 127 -25.56 -11.37 21.95
C VAL A 127 -24.80 -10.27 22.68
N ILE A 128 -23.46 -10.26 22.59
CA ILE A 128 -22.64 -9.22 23.20
C ILE A 128 -22.79 -7.89 22.45
N ALA A 129 -22.96 -7.90 21.12
CA ALA A 129 -23.24 -6.70 20.33
C ALA A 129 -24.52 -5.98 20.80
N HIS A 130 -25.54 -6.73 21.22
CA HIS A 130 -26.77 -6.19 21.83
C HIS A 130 -26.66 -5.88 23.34
N TRP A 131 -25.52 -6.18 23.98
CA TRP A 131 -25.33 -5.98 25.41
C TRP A 131 -24.95 -4.53 25.73
N PRO A 132 -25.55 -3.88 26.76
CA PRO A 132 -25.22 -2.51 27.08
C PRO A 132 -23.73 -2.35 27.44
N ARG A 133 -23.03 -1.44 26.76
CA ARG A 133 -21.59 -1.16 26.95
C ARG A 133 -21.20 -0.93 28.42
N LYS A 134 -22.05 -0.21 29.17
CA LYS A 134 -21.85 0.05 30.62
C LYS A 134 -21.90 -1.20 31.50
N ARG A 135 -22.38 -2.33 30.98
CA ARG A 135 -22.57 -3.60 31.69
C ARG A 135 -21.59 -4.68 31.22
N LEU A 136 -20.57 -4.34 30.43
CA LEU A 136 -19.57 -5.33 29.98
C LEU A 136 -18.83 -6.00 31.15
N GLY A 137 -18.61 -5.29 32.25
CA GLY A 137 -18.02 -5.86 33.47
C GLY A 137 -18.87 -6.92 34.17
N GLU A 138 -20.13 -7.10 33.78
CA GLU A 138 -21.00 -8.18 34.28
C GLU A 138 -20.83 -9.50 33.50
N LEU A 139 -20.10 -9.48 32.37
CA LEU A 139 -19.88 -10.68 31.57
C LEU A 139 -18.99 -11.67 32.32
N PRO A 140 -19.31 -12.98 32.29
CA PRO A 140 -18.44 -14.01 32.85
C PRO A 140 -17.27 -14.29 31.89
N LEU A 141 -16.40 -13.30 31.64
CA LEU A 141 -15.39 -13.33 30.57
C LEU A 141 -14.49 -14.58 30.60
N ALA A 142 -14.14 -15.07 31.79
CA ALA A 142 -13.35 -16.30 31.94
C ALA A 142 -14.09 -17.60 31.56
N GLU A 143 -15.42 -17.57 31.44
CA GLU A 143 -16.26 -18.69 30.99
C GLU A 143 -16.66 -18.59 29.51
N LEU A 144 -16.46 -17.42 28.88
CA LEU A 144 -16.78 -17.18 27.47
C LEU A 144 -15.65 -17.65 26.56
N HIS A 145 -15.99 -17.98 25.31
CA HIS A 145 -14.98 -18.36 24.32
C HIS A 145 -14.22 -17.10 23.85
N PRO A 146 -12.88 -17.02 24.01
CA PRO A 146 -12.14 -15.81 23.68
C PRO A 146 -12.23 -15.38 22.22
N GLU A 147 -12.31 -16.34 21.30
CA GLU A 147 -12.50 -16.08 19.85
C GLU A 147 -13.79 -15.30 19.57
N SER A 148 -14.87 -15.58 20.30
CA SER A 148 -16.12 -14.82 20.15
C SER A 148 -15.96 -13.37 20.61
N LEU A 149 -15.12 -13.13 21.63
CA LEU A 149 -14.85 -11.79 22.12
C LEU A 149 -13.96 -11.00 21.15
N ALA A 150 -13.06 -11.68 20.44
CA ALA A 150 -12.26 -11.09 19.38
C ALA A 150 -13.14 -10.63 18.21
N LEU A 151 -14.08 -11.48 17.75
CA LEU A 151 -15.02 -11.14 16.69
C LEU A 151 -15.87 -9.91 17.04
N VAL A 152 -16.41 -9.85 18.26
CA VAL A 152 -17.15 -8.65 18.73
C VAL A 152 -16.29 -7.39 18.70
N ALA A 153 -15.02 -7.52 19.10
CA ALA A 153 -14.11 -6.37 19.12
C ALA A 153 -13.79 -5.87 17.70
N LEU A 154 -13.69 -6.78 16.72
CA LEU A 154 -13.54 -6.44 15.31
C LEU A 154 -14.78 -5.73 14.76
N ASP A 155 -15.98 -6.28 14.99
CA ASP A 155 -17.23 -5.63 14.57
C ASP A 155 -17.33 -4.19 15.12
N TRP A 156 -16.96 -4.01 16.39
CA TRP A 156 -16.95 -2.68 17.00
C TRP A 156 -15.87 -1.76 16.47
N GLN A 157 -14.72 -2.29 16.05
CA GLN A 157 -13.68 -1.50 15.39
C GLN A 157 -14.19 -0.97 14.05
N GLU A 158 -14.84 -1.81 13.24
CA GLU A 158 -15.45 -1.42 11.96
C GLU A 158 -16.56 -0.36 12.16
N GLU A 159 -17.30 -0.42 13.28
CA GLU A 159 -18.29 0.59 13.66
C GLU A 159 -17.68 1.88 14.29
N GLY A 160 -16.35 2.01 14.35
CA GLY A 160 -15.65 3.15 14.96
C GLY A 160 -15.76 3.23 16.49
N SER A 161 -16.06 2.11 17.14
CA SER A 161 -16.22 1.97 18.59
C SER A 161 -14.99 1.37 19.30
N ASP A 162 -13.79 1.75 18.87
CA ASP A 162 -12.49 1.26 19.36
C ASP A 162 -12.36 1.24 20.89
N MET A 163 -12.88 2.27 21.56
CA MET A 163 -12.74 2.40 23.02
C MET A 163 -13.50 1.28 23.76
N ASP A 164 -14.62 0.83 23.20
CA ASP A 164 -15.39 -0.28 23.77
C ASP A 164 -14.73 -1.62 23.45
N ALA A 165 -14.18 -1.77 22.24
CA ALA A 165 -13.41 -2.95 21.83
C ALA A 165 -12.18 -3.15 22.73
N ILE A 166 -11.42 -2.07 22.96
CA ILE A 166 -10.28 -2.04 23.89
C ILE A 166 -10.75 -2.40 25.30
N ALA A 167 -11.84 -1.81 25.79
CA ALA A 167 -12.32 -2.08 27.15
C ALA A 167 -12.73 -3.55 27.34
N LEU A 168 -13.38 -4.17 26.34
CA LEU A 168 -13.75 -5.58 26.35
C LEU A 168 -12.53 -6.50 26.41
N LEU A 169 -11.56 -6.26 25.53
CA LEU A 169 -10.36 -7.11 25.45
C LEU A 169 -9.42 -6.88 26.63
N GLU A 170 -9.23 -5.64 27.10
CA GLU A 170 -8.49 -5.34 28.34
C GLU A 170 -9.10 -6.12 29.52
N ALA A 171 -10.44 -6.15 29.64
CA ALA A 171 -11.13 -6.90 30.68
C ALA A 171 -10.90 -8.41 30.57
N LEU A 172 -10.95 -8.97 29.36
CA LEU A 172 -10.63 -10.38 29.11
C LEU A 172 -9.21 -10.72 29.58
N PHE A 173 -8.21 -9.90 29.22
CA PHE A 173 -6.81 -10.15 29.54
C PHE A 173 -6.43 -9.91 31.00
N THR A 174 -7.33 -9.37 31.84
CA THR A 174 -7.15 -9.46 33.31
C THR A 174 -7.14 -10.91 33.82
N HIS A 175 -7.67 -11.85 33.02
CA HIS A 175 -7.67 -13.28 33.29
C HIS A 175 -6.55 -14.04 32.57
N LEU A 176 -5.52 -13.36 32.02
CA LEU A 176 -4.42 -13.96 31.25
C LEU A 176 -3.85 -15.28 31.83
N PRO A 177 -3.65 -15.45 33.15
CA PRO A 177 -3.14 -16.73 33.68
C PRO A 177 -4.03 -17.95 33.46
N LYS A 178 -5.30 -17.74 33.09
CA LYS A 178 -6.29 -18.81 32.81
C LYS A 178 -6.58 -18.97 31.32
N LEU A 179 -6.05 -18.09 30.47
CA LEU A 179 -6.26 -18.14 29.03
C LEU A 179 -5.31 -19.14 28.37
N ASP A 180 -5.74 -19.68 27.24
CA ASP A 180 -4.95 -20.59 26.40
C ASP A 180 -4.88 -20.04 24.96
N GLY A 181 -4.31 -20.82 24.03
CA GLY A 181 -4.13 -20.41 22.64
C GLY A 181 -5.41 -19.98 21.91
N ARG A 182 -6.61 -20.27 22.42
CA ARG A 182 -7.86 -19.75 21.83
C ARG A 182 -8.03 -18.25 21.99
N ALA A 183 -7.25 -17.62 22.87
CA ALA A 183 -7.22 -16.16 23.04
C ALA A 183 -6.19 -15.47 22.13
N GLU A 184 -5.49 -16.20 21.25
CA GLU A 184 -4.51 -15.63 20.31
C GLU A 184 -5.13 -14.52 19.45
N HIS A 185 -6.26 -14.79 18.79
CA HIS A 185 -6.92 -13.79 17.95
C HIS A 185 -7.34 -12.54 18.73
N ALA A 186 -7.86 -12.70 19.96
CA ALA A 186 -8.19 -11.58 20.83
C ALA A 186 -6.96 -10.76 21.23
N ALA A 187 -5.79 -11.38 21.35
CA ALA A 187 -4.54 -10.69 21.65
C ALA A 187 -4.07 -9.85 20.47
N ASP A 188 -4.14 -10.40 19.25
CA ASP A 188 -3.80 -9.67 18.03
C ASP A 188 -4.69 -8.45 17.82
N VAL A 189 -6.02 -8.61 17.91
CA VAL A 189 -6.97 -7.50 17.77
C VAL A 189 -6.68 -6.39 18.80
N LEU A 190 -6.39 -6.73 20.06
CA LEU A 190 -6.04 -5.72 21.07
C LEU A 190 -4.70 -5.02 20.77
N LEU A 191 -3.73 -5.73 20.20
CA LEU A 191 -2.44 -5.16 19.80
C LEU A 191 -2.59 -4.19 18.63
N ASP A 192 -3.52 -4.46 17.71
CA ASP A 192 -3.89 -3.58 16.59
C ASP A 192 -4.66 -2.35 17.07
N LEU A 193 -5.67 -2.51 17.94
CA LEU A 193 -6.46 -1.42 18.52
C LEU A 193 -5.63 -0.42 19.36
N TYR A 194 -4.48 -0.84 19.89
CA TYR A 194 -3.56 0.09 20.52
C TYR A 194 -2.85 1.01 19.52
N GLY A 195 -2.83 0.71 18.22
CA GLY A 195 -2.20 1.52 17.18
C GLY A 195 -0.73 1.84 17.45
N ASP A 196 -0.16 2.73 16.64
CA ASP A 196 1.25 3.16 16.74
C ASP A 196 1.46 4.57 17.33
N GLY A 197 0.37 5.29 17.62
CA GLY A 197 0.37 6.62 18.24
C GLY A 197 0.49 6.63 19.78
N SER A 198 -0.22 7.56 20.44
CA SER A 198 -0.12 7.84 21.90
C SER A 198 -0.32 6.62 22.85
N LYS A 199 -0.99 5.57 22.34
CA LYS A 199 -1.25 4.29 23.02
C LYS A 199 -0.08 3.29 22.92
N SER A 200 1.03 3.63 22.24
CA SER A 200 2.24 2.78 22.09
C SER A 200 2.80 2.24 23.42
N ARG A 201 2.69 2.99 24.52
CA ARG A 201 3.07 2.50 25.87
C ARG A 201 2.22 1.34 26.37
N LYS A 202 0.91 1.34 26.10
CA LYS A 202 0.01 0.24 26.46
C LYS A 202 0.32 -1.00 25.64
N LYS A 203 0.57 -0.83 24.33
CA LYS A 203 0.99 -1.90 23.41
C LYS A 203 2.24 -2.61 23.92
N LEU A 204 3.29 -1.86 24.25
CA LEU A 204 4.54 -2.42 24.80
C LEU A 204 4.33 -3.12 26.15
N ALA A 205 3.54 -2.52 27.06
CA ALA A 205 3.25 -3.15 28.35
C ALA A 205 2.47 -4.46 28.20
N PHE A 206 1.49 -4.51 27.29
CA PHE A 206 0.72 -5.71 27.01
C PHE A 206 1.57 -6.80 26.34
N LEU A 207 2.48 -6.42 25.42
CA LEU A 207 3.44 -7.37 24.84
C LEU A 207 4.31 -8.05 25.90
N GLU A 208 4.82 -7.30 26.88
CA GLU A 208 5.59 -7.89 27.97
C GLU A 208 4.76 -8.82 28.85
N GLN A 209 3.47 -8.51 29.09
CA GLN A 209 2.56 -9.41 29.79
C GLN A 209 2.33 -10.71 29.01
N LEU A 210 2.09 -10.63 27.70
CA LEU A 210 1.89 -11.80 26.85
C LEU A 210 3.16 -12.66 26.76
N LYS A 211 4.36 -12.07 26.69
CA LYS A 211 5.64 -12.81 26.73
C LYS A 211 5.83 -13.61 28.03
N ALA A 212 5.19 -13.17 29.11
CA ALA A 212 5.18 -13.84 30.41
C ALA A 212 3.98 -14.80 30.60
N ALA A 213 3.09 -14.94 29.61
CA ALA A 213 1.90 -15.76 29.73
C ALA A 213 2.24 -17.26 29.93
N PRO A 214 1.42 -18.02 30.68
CA PRO A 214 1.64 -19.46 30.85
C PRO A 214 1.53 -20.22 29.52
N ASP A 215 0.60 -19.82 28.66
CA ASP A 215 0.37 -20.45 27.37
C ASP A 215 1.49 -20.11 26.38
N LYS A 216 1.93 -21.11 25.61
CA LYS A 216 3.02 -20.93 24.64
C LYS A 216 2.58 -20.21 23.35
N THR A 217 1.30 -20.31 22.98
CA THR A 217 0.73 -19.70 21.78
C THR A 217 0.66 -18.20 21.99
N LEU A 218 0.09 -17.76 23.12
CA LEU A 218 0.05 -16.34 23.51
C LEU A 218 1.45 -15.71 23.61
N ARG A 219 2.42 -16.45 24.15
CA ARG A 219 3.83 -16.00 24.14
C ARG A 219 4.38 -15.85 22.73
N SER A 220 4.07 -16.80 21.85
CA SER A 220 4.49 -16.76 20.45
C SER A 220 3.91 -15.55 19.74
N THR A 221 2.61 -15.29 19.87
CA THR A 221 1.91 -14.11 19.34
C THR A 221 2.62 -12.81 19.74
N ALA A 222 3.01 -12.69 21.02
CA ALA A 222 3.77 -11.53 21.51
C ALA A 222 5.13 -11.37 20.82
N TRP A 223 5.85 -12.46 20.59
CA TRP A 223 7.13 -12.45 19.88
C TRP A 223 7.00 -12.17 18.39
N GLN A 224 5.93 -12.64 17.75
CA GLN A 224 5.61 -12.32 16.35
C GLN A 224 5.35 -10.81 16.18
N ARG A 225 4.54 -10.22 17.07
CA ARG A 225 4.30 -8.77 17.06
C ARG A 225 5.57 -7.97 17.38
N GLN A 226 6.40 -8.45 18.31
CA GLN A 226 7.71 -7.84 18.60
C GLN A 226 8.64 -7.86 17.38
N ALA A 227 8.64 -8.95 16.59
CA ALA A 227 9.44 -9.06 15.38
C ALA A 227 9.00 -8.02 14.33
N THR A 228 7.69 -7.86 14.15
CA THR A 228 7.11 -6.85 13.24
C THR A 228 7.51 -5.44 13.68
N LEU A 229 7.29 -5.09 14.96
CA LEU A 229 7.68 -3.78 15.50
C LEU A 229 9.18 -3.47 15.39
N ALA A 230 10.04 -4.48 15.55
CA ALA A 230 11.48 -4.32 15.37
C ALA A 230 11.83 -4.15 13.88
N CYS A 231 11.13 -4.85 13.00
CA CYS A 231 11.29 -4.73 11.56
C CYS A 231 10.93 -3.32 11.07
N ASP A 232 9.81 -2.77 11.53
CA ASP A 232 9.33 -1.43 11.16
C ASP A 232 10.31 -0.33 11.60
N ARG A 233 11.06 -0.58 12.69
CA ARG A 233 12.13 0.31 13.19
C ARG A 233 13.48 0.11 12.50
N GLY A 234 13.59 -0.84 11.57
CA GLY A 234 14.85 -1.22 10.93
C GLY A 234 15.82 -1.97 11.86
N GLU A 235 15.36 -2.48 13.00
CA GLU A 235 16.16 -3.22 13.98
C GLU A 235 16.29 -4.70 13.59
N VAL A 236 16.96 -4.97 12.46
CA VAL A 236 17.06 -6.30 11.83
C VAL A 236 17.44 -7.42 12.80
N THR A 237 18.46 -7.21 13.63
CA THR A 237 18.92 -8.23 14.61
C THR A 237 17.85 -8.54 15.65
N ALA A 238 17.13 -7.52 16.12
CA ALA A 238 16.08 -7.68 17.12
C ALA A 238 14.85 -8.37 16.51
N ALA A 239 14.51 -8.04 15.26
CA ALA A 239 13.43 -8.68 14.52
C ALA A 239 13.65 -10.20 14.37
N TRP A 240 14.84 -10.61 13.92
CA TRP A 240 15.19 -12.03 13.80
C TRP A 240 15.29 -12.76 15.15
N ALA A 241 15.78 -12.10 16.20
CA ALA A 241 15.81 -12.68 17.54
C ALA A 241 14.39 -12.95 18.06
N ALA A 242 13.47 -11.99 17.89
CA ALA A 242 12.07 -12.14 18.26
C ALA A 242 11.37 -13.23 17.42
N PHE A 243 11.60 -13.25 16.10
CA PHE A 243 11.10 -14.32 15.22
C PHE A 243 11.60 -15.70 15.66
N GLY A 244 12.88 -15.82 16.02
CA GLY A 244 13.47 -17.07 16.50
C GLY A 244 12.80 -17.59 17.78
N GLU A 245 12.46 -16.71 18.73
CA GLU A 245 11.70 -17.10 19.93
C GLU A 245 10.27 -17.53 19.61
N ALA A 246 9.57 -16.82 18.72
CA ALA A 246 8.24 -17.23 18.26
C ALA A 246 8.28 -18.61 17.59
N GLN A 247 9.24 -18.83 16.69
CA GLN A 247 9.45 -20.12 16.02
C GLN A 247 9.78 -21.25 16.99
N ARG A 248 10.57 -20.99 18.03
CA ARG A 248 10.90 -22.00 19.06
C ARG A 248 9.67 -22.43 19.86
N LEU A 249 8.74 -21.51 20.13
CA LEU A 249 7.52 -21.78 20.88
C LEU A 249 6.48 -22.52 20.04
N THR A 250 6.28 -22.09 18.80
CA THR A 250 5.25 -22.62 17.89
C THR A 250 5.79 -22.83 16.47
N PRO A 251 6.66 -23.82 16.23
CA PRO A 251 7.40 -23.98 14.96
C PRO A 251 6.53 -24.26 13.73
N ASN A 252 5.28 -24.64 13.93
CA ASN A 252 4.32 -24.94 12.87
C ASN A 252 3.15 -23.94 12.83
N ALA A 253 3.23 -22.80 13.54
CA ALA A 253 2.18 -21.78 13.48
C ALA A 253 2.13 -21.17 12.07
N PRO A 254 0.96 -21.14 11.40
CA PRO A 254 0.81 -20.56 10.07
C PRO A 254 1.27 -19.10 9.99
N ALA A 255 1.04 -18.30 11.04
CA ALA A 255 1.42 -16.89 11.09
C ALA A 255 2.94 -16.63 10.95
N LEU A 256 3.79 -17.62 11.29
CA LEU A 256 5.23 -17.53 11.06
C LEU A 256 5.62 -17.53 9.59
N SER A 257 4.79 -18.10 8.71
CA SER A 257 5.11 -18.21 7.29
C SER A 257 5.24 -16.86 6.63
N HIS A 258 4.20 -16.03 6.75
CA HIS A 258 4.16 -14.68 6.22
C HIS A 258 5.23 -13.80 6.86
N LEU A 259 5.38 -13.86 8.19
CA LEU A 259 6.36 -13.09 8.93
C LEU A 259 7.80 -13.39 8.49
N GLU A 260 8.18 -14.66 8.31
CA GLU A 260 9.53 -15.03 7.86
C GLU A 260 9.83 -14.49 6.47
N VAL A 261 8.87 -14.62 5.55
CA VAL A 261 8.99 -14.11 4.18
C VAL A 261 9.12 -12.59 4.19
N LEU A 262 8.32 -11.90 4.99
CA LEU A 262 8.38 -10.44 5.15
C LEU A 262 9.76 -9.98 5.64
N LEU A 263 10.30 -10.60 6.69
CA LEU A 263 11.64 -10.28 7.23
C LEU A 263 12.75 -10.52 6.20
N LEU A 264 12.65 -11.55 5.37
CA LEU A 264 13.63 -11.80 4.31
C LEU A 264 13.54 -10.77 3.19
N LEU A 265 12.32 -10.39 2.80
CA LEU A 265 12.09 -9.38 1.76
C LEU A 265 12.57 -8.00 2.21
N SER A 266 12.38 -7.63 3.49
CA SER A 266 12.85 -6.36 4.04
C SER A 266 14.37 -6.22 4.02
N GLU A 267 15.09 -7.33 4.11
CA GLU A 267 16.55 -7.37 3.96
C GLU A 267 17.01 -7.51 2.50
N GLY A 268 16.09 -7.56 1.53
CA GLY A 268 16.40 -7.81 0.13
C GLY A 268 16.85 -9.25 -0.18
N ARG A 269 16.68 -10.19 0.76
CA ARG A 269 17.06 -11.61 0.63
C ARG A 269 16.03 -12.41 -0.20
N ARG A 270 15.70 -11.93 -1.40
CA ARG A 270 14.60 -12.43 -2.25
C ARG A 270 14.71 -13.93 -2.59
N THR A 271 15.91 -14.41 -2.91
CA THR A 271 16.13 -15.84 -3.22
C THR A 271 15.79 -16.74 -2.05
N GLU A 272 16.15 -16.31 -0.83
CA GLU A 272 15.85 -17.04 0.39
C GLU A 272 14.38 -16.94 0.76
N ALA A 273 13.78 -15.74 0.62
CA ALA A 273 12.35 -15.53 0.80
C ALA A 273 11.53 -16.51 -0.06
N ARG A 274 11.88 -16.67 -1.34
CA ARG A 274 11.25 -17.62 -2.26
C ARG A 274 11.37 -19.06 -1.78
N ALA A 275 12.57 -19.49 -1.38
CA ALA A 275 12.77 -20.83 -0.87
C ALA A 275 11.97 -21.10 0.43
N ARG A 276 11.84 -20.10 1.30
CA ARG A 276 11.03 -20.20 2.52
C ARG A 276 9.53 -20.19 2.23
N ALA A 277 9.06 -19.36 1.31
CA ALA A 277 7.67 -19.37 0.85
C ALA A 277 7.28 -20.73 0.26
N ASP A 278 8.11 -21.33 -0.61
CA ASP A 278 7.87 -22.67 -1.18
C ASP A 278 7.75 -23.74 -0.08
N PHE A 279 8.64 -23.70 0.91
CA PHE A 279 8.62 -24.60 2.06
C PHE A 279 7.35 -24.46 2.90
N TRP A 280 6.90 -23.22 3.15
CA TRP A 280 5.68 -22.96 3.92
C TRP A 280 4.44 -23.35 3.13
N CYS A 281 4.34 -22.99 1.85
CA CYS A 281 3.25 -23.41 0.96
C CYS A 281 3.08 -24.94 0.96
N ALA A 282 4.18 -25.68 0.79
CA ALA A 282 4.14 -27.15 0.79
C ALA A 282 3.70 -27.75 2.13
N ARG A 283 3.95 -27.06 3.25
CA ARG A 283 3.52 -27.50 4.58
C ARG A 283 2.06 -27.14 4.85
N LEU A 284 1.66 -25.91 4.58
CA LEU A 284 0.29 -25.43 4.75
C LEU A 284 -0.69 -26.26 3.91
N ALA A 285 -0.32 -26.60 2.68
CA ALA A 285 -1.11 -27.48 1.81
C ALA A 285 -1.28 -28.92 2.33
N ARG A 286 -0.49 -29.34 3.33
CA ARG A 286 -0.60 -30.66 3.96
C ARG A 286 -1.33 -30.62 5.30
N ASP A 287 -1.74 -29.44 5.76
CA ASP A 287 -2.57 -29.32 6.96
C ASP A 287 -3.98 -29.83 6.63
N GLY A 288 -4.37 -30.95 7.24
CA GLY A 288 -5.70 -31.53 7.05
C GLY A 288 -6.79 -30.90 7.93
N LYS A 289 -6.42 -29.96 8.81
CA LYS A 289 -7.35 -29.38 9.80
C LYS A 289 -7.94 -28.03 9.35
N PHE A 290 -7.19 -27.25 8.59
CA PHE A 290 -7.57 -25.90 8.17
C PHE A 290 -7.25 -25.69 6.70
N ASP A 291 -8.08 -24.91 6.02
CA ASP A 291 -7.83 -24.47 4.64
C ASP A 291 -6.94 -23.22 4.68
N HIS A 292 -5.73 -23.33 4.15
CA HIS A 292 -4.74 -22.24 4.08
C HIS A 292 -4.58 -21.67 2.68
N SER A 293 -5.52 -21.93 1.76
CA SER A 293 -5.39 -21.55 0.34
C SER A 293 -5.11 -20.05 0.15
N SER A 294 -5.83 -19.18 0.87
CA SER A 294 -5.60 -17.73 0.81
C SER A 294 -4.19 -17.34 1.25
N LEU A 295 -3.70 -17.88 2.38
CA LEU A 295 -2.36 -17.60 2.88
C LEU A 295 -1.27 -18.12 1.93
N ILE A 296 -1.49 -19.28 1.31
CA ILE A 296 -0.58 -19.83 0.29
C ILE A 296 -0.48 -18.88 -0.90
N ASP A 297 -1.60 -18.32 -1.35
CA ASP A 297 -1.62 -17.38 -2.47
C ASP A 297 -0.92 -16.06 -2.11
N THR A 298 -1.14 -15.53 -0.90
CA THR A 298 -0.38 -14.37 -0.38
C THR A 298 1.13 -14.64 -0.38
N LEU A 299 1.58 -15.79 0.15
CA LEU A 299 3.01 -16.14 0.18
C LEU A 299 3.63 -16.21 -1.21
N ARG A 300 2.90 -16.74 -2.20
CA ARG A 300 3.33 -16.80 -3.60
C ARG A 300 3.44 -15.41 -4.19
N ASP A 301 2.44 -14.57 -3.97
CA ASP A 301 2.41 -13.21 -4.50
C ASP A 301 3.55 -12.37 -3.89
N MET A 302 3.86 -12.53 -2.59
CA MET A 302 4.96 -11.79 -1.91
C MET A 302 6.34 -12.02 -2.55
N VAL A 303 6.61 -13.26 -2.97
CA VAL A 303 7.92 -13.65 -3.56
C VAL A 303 7.92 -13.60 -5.08
N SER A 304 6.82 -13.13 -5.67
CA SER A 304 6.65 -12.99 -7.10
C SER A 304 7.49 -11.84 -7.66
N ASP A 305 7.96 -12.06 -8.89
CA ASP A 305 8.54 -11.00 -9.72
C ASP A 305 7.49 -10.36 -10.64
N ASP A 306 6.23 -10.79 -10.53
CA ASP A 306 5.08 -10.20 -11.22
C ASP A 306 4.59 -8.93 -10.50
N ASP A 307 4.48 -7.85 -11.25
CA ASP A 307 4.04 -6.56 -10.73
C ASP A 307 2.56 -6.59 -10.31
N GLU A 308 1.70 -7.34 -11.02
CA GLU A 308 0.30 -7.49 -10.65
C GLU A 308 0.14 -8.19 -9.29
N ALA A 309 0.99 -9.18 -9.01
CA ALA A 309 1.02 -9.83 -7.70
C ALA A 309 1.47 -8.86 -6.57
N ARG A 310 2.43 -7.98 -6.86
CA ARG A 310 2.87 -6.97 -5.89
C ARG A 310 1.81 -5.92 -5.61
N LEU A 311 1.06 -5.50 -6.64
CA LEU A 311 -0.06 -4.58 -6.49
C LEU A 311 -1.21 -5.21 -5.72
N ARG A 312 -1.56 -6.47 -6.01
CA ARG A 312 -2.59 -7.18 -5.21
C ARG A 312 -2.21 -7.25 -3.74
N ASN A 313 -0.96 -7.54 -3.41
CA ASN A 313 -0.52 -7.52 -2.01
C ASN A 313 -0.57 -6.12 -1.39
N LEU A 314 -0.19 -5.09 -2.14
CA LEU A 314 -0.29 -3.70 -1.68
C LEU A 314 -1.75 -3.33 -1.40
N ALA A 315 -2.67 -3.66 -2.30
CA ALA A 315 -4.11 -3.42 -2.14
C ALA A 315 -4.77 -4.19 -0.98
N LEU A 316 -4.09 -5.18 -0.39
CA LEU A 316 -4.55 -5.86 0.83
C LEU A 316 -4.09 -5.16 2.11
N MET A 317 -3.26 -4.12 1.99
CA MET A 317 -2.82 -3.32 3.14
C MET A 317 -3.92 -2.30 3.45
N ASP A 318 -4.27 -2.22 4.73
CA ASP A 318 -5.18 -1.18 5.27
C ASP A 318 -4.38 0.11 5.51
N ASP A 319 -3.84 0.65 4.42
CA ASP A 319 -3.08 1.89 4.40
C ASP A 319 -3.35 2.68 3.11
N PRO A 320 -3.00 3.98 3.06
CA PRO A 320 -3.32 4.79 1.90
C PRO A 320 -2.68 4.30 0.58
N LEU A 321 -1.58 3.53 0.62
CA LEU A 321 -0.97 2.97 -0.59
C LEU A 321 -1.78 1.80 -1.14
N GLY A 322 -2.33 0.97 -0.26
CA GLY A 322 -3.30 -0.06 -0.60
C GLY A 322 -4.56 0.53 -1.23
N ASP A 323 -5.12 1.58 -0.60
CA ASP A 323 -6.31 2.26 -1.10
C ASP A 323 -6.09 2.83 -2.51
N VAL A 324 -4.98 3.55 -2.74
CA VAL A 324 -4.67 4.09 -4.07
C VAL A 324 -4.46 2.96 -5.09
N ALA A 325 -3.84 1.85 -4.70
CA ALA A 325 -3.66 0.70 -5.58
C ALA A 325 -5.01 0.11 -6.02
N ASP A 326 -5.95 -0.06 -5.10
CA ASP A 326 -7.29 -0.57 -5.38
C ASP A 326 -8.11 0.41 -6.24
N ILE A 327 -8.22 1.67 -5.81
CA ILE A 327 -8.94 2.73 -6.52
C ILE A 327 -8.41 2.88 -7.96
N SER A 328 -7.10 2.82 -8.15
CA SER A 328 -6.49 2.97 -9.48
C SER A 328 -6.83 1.82 -10.44
N GLY A 329 -7.19 0.64 -9.92
CA GLY A 329 -7.62 -0.52 -10.69
C GLY A 329 -8.95 -0.31 -11.42
N ASP A 330 -9.83 0.51 -10.86
CA ASP A 330 -11.17 0.78 -11.40
C ASP A 330 -11.24 2.04 -12.28
N TRP A 331 -10.12 2.76 -12.45
CA TRP A 331 -10.11 3.99 -13.22
C TRP A 331 -10.43 3.79 -14.71
N THR A 332 -11.33 4.63 -15.21
CA THR A 332 -11.68 4.67 -16.64
C THR A 332 -10.48 5.01 -17.53
N ALA A 333 -10.58 4.62 -18.81
CA ALA A 333 -9.55 4.90 -19.80
C ALA A 333 -9.22 6.41 -19.90
N PRO A 334 -7.97 6.80 -20.21
CA PRO A 334 -7.60 8.20 -20.33
C PRO A 334 -8.44 8.96 -21.36
N ALA A 335 -8.85 10.18 -21.00
CA ALA A 335 -9.69 11.05 -21.80
C ALA A 335 -9.25 12.51 -21.68
N CYS A 336 -9.47 13.31 -22.73
CA CYS A 336 -9.00 14.69 -22.73
C CYS A 336 -9.98 15.65 -22.02
N HIS A 337 -9.59 16.03 -20.80
CA HIS A 337 -10.28 17.04 -19.98
C HIS A 337 -9.55 18.38 -19.92
N TYR A 338 -8.65 18.64 -20.89
CA TYR A 338 -7.88 19.86 -21.01
C TYR A 338 -8.27 20.68 -22.25
N THR A 339 -7.88 21.94 -22.27
CA THR A 339 -7.86 22.84 -23.42
C THR A 339 -6.46 23.42 -23.58
N LEU A 340 -6.15 23.94 -24.77
CA LEU A 340 -4.86 24.56 -25.05
C LEU A 340 -5.00 26.08 -25.11
N ALA A 341 -4.93 26.74 -23.95
CA ALA A 341 -5.01 28.19 -23.83
C ALA A 341 -3.77 28.84 -24.45
N GLY A 342 -3.97 29.91 -25.22
CA GLY A 342 -2.89 30.59 -25.94
C GLY A 342 -2.11 29.71 -26.93
N GLY A 343 -2.59 28.49 -27.23
CA GLY A 343 -1.91 27.53 -28.11
C GLY A 343 -0.73 26.78 -27.47
N ALA A 344 -0.46 26.95 -26.16
CA ALA A 344 0.69 26.34 -25.49
C ALA A 344 0.49 26.02 -23.99
N VAL A 345 -0.66 26.39 -23.40
CA VAL A 345 -0.92 26.20 -21.97
C VAL A 345 -2.04 25.17 -21.77
N LEU A 346 -1.74 24.08 -21.07
CA LEU A 346 -2.70 23.02 -20.77
C LEU A 346 -3.64 23.44 -19.64
N GLN A 347 -4.78 24.00 -19.98
CA GLN A 347 -5.76 24.45 -19.00
C GLN A 347 -6.85 23.40 -18.79
N ALA A 348 -7.02 22.93 -17.55
CA ALA A 348 -8.09 22.02 -17.19
C ALA A 348 -9.48 22.62 -17.49
N LYS A 349 -10.38 21.82 -18.06
CA LYS A 349 -11.79 22.22 -18.24
C LYS A 349 -12.46 22.38 -16.88
N ALA A 350 -13.50 23.21 -16.82
CA ALA A 350 -14.17 23.57 -15.56
C ALA A 350 -14.51 22.38 -14.62
N PRO A 351 -14.98 21.19 -15.09
CA PRO A 351 -15.18 20.05 -14.20
C PRO A 351 -13.87 19.55 -13.57
N LEU A 352 -12.81 19.35 -14.37
CA LEU A 352 -11.52 18.89 -13.89
C LEU A 352 -10.84 19.93 -12.99
N ALA A 353 -10.92 21.21 -13.34
CA ALA A 353 -10.36 22.29 -12.54
C ALA A 353 -10.99 22.39 -11.13
N ARG A 354 -12.25 21.98 -10.97
CA ARG A 354 -12.87 21.88 -9.62
C ARG A 354 -12.27 20.73 -8.81
N VAL A 355 -12.01 19.60 -9.46
CA VAL A 355 -11.36 18.44 -8.82
C VAL A 355 -9.91 18.78 -8.45
N GLU A 356 -9.15 19.39 -9.35
CA GLU A 356 -7.78 19.84 -9.06
C GLU A 356 -7.73 20.83 -7.90
N LYS A 357 -8.74 21.70 -7.76
CA LYS A 357 -8.83 22.59 -6.60
C LYS A 357 -9.18 21.84 -5.31
N ALA A 358 -10.14 20.92 -5.34
CA ALA A 358 -10.48 20.11 -4.18
C ALA A 358 -9.29 19.25 -3.72
N TRP A 359 -8.51 18.74 -4.67
CA TRP A 359 -7.28 18.00 -4.42
C TRP A 359 -6.22 18.84 -3.72
N ASP A 360 -5.95 20.06 -4.19
CA ASP A 360 -4.99 21.00 -3.57
C ASP A 360 -5.38 21.39 -2.13
N GLU A 361 -6.67 21.31 -1.79
CA GLU A 361 -7.17 21.55 -0.43
C GLU A 361 -7.09 20.31 0.47
N ALA A 362 -7.16 19.10 -0.10
CA ALA A 362 -7.25 17.83 0.64
C ALA A 362 -5.90 17.09 0.79
N PHE A 363 -5.05 17.13 -0.23
CA PHE A 363 -3.83 16.33 -0.28
C PHE A 363 -2.62 17.07 0.32
N ASP A 364 -2.06 16.54 1.42
CA ASP A 364 -0.79 17.00 1.98
C ASP A 364 0.29 15.90 1.86
N PRO A 365 1.34 16.07 1.04
CA PRO A 365 2.41 15.09 0.89
C PRO A 365 3.23 14.88 2.18
N HIS A 366 3.14 15.79 3.15
CA HIS A 366 3.82 15.67 4.44
C HIS A 366 2.94 15.09 5.55
N ASP A 367 1.64 14.93 5.28
CA ASP A 367 0.68 14.32 6.18
C ASP A 367 -0.23 13.36 5.40
N PRO A 368 0.27 12.15 5.06
CA PRO A 368 -0.52 11.17 4.30
C PRO A 368 -1.74 10.65 5.06
N GLU A 369 -1.79 10.84 6.39
CA GLU A 369 -2.96 10.57 7.23
C GLU A 369 -3.97 11.73 7.21
N SER A 370 -3.73 12.79 6.44
CA SER A 370 -4.70 13.88 6.28
C SER A 370 -6.04 13.35 5.75
N ASP A 371 -7.12 13.72 6.43
CA ASP A 371 -8.44 13.18 6.14
C ASP A 371 -8.97 13.64 4.76
N GLY A 372 -9.56 12.71 4.01
CA GLY A 372 -10.48 13.01 2.90
C GLY A 372 -9.89 13.04 1.48
N TRP A 373 -8.58 12.93 1.28
CA TRP A 373 -8.01 12.84 -0.07
C TRP A 373 -8.22 11.47 -0.73
N ILE A 374 -8.25 10.39 0.06
CA ILE A 374 -8.63 9.05 -0.40
C ILE A 374 -10.10 9.02 -0.83
N ASP A 375 -11.00 9.52 0.02
CA ASP A 375 -12.43 9.65 -0.29
C ASP A 375 -12.63 10.46 -1.60
N LEU A 376 -11.86 11.53 -1.79
CA LEU A 376 -11.90 12.33 -3.01
C LEU A 376 -11.50 11.52 -4.26
N LEU A 377 -10.51 10.62 -4.18
CA LEU A 377 -10.12 9.76 -5.31
C LEU A 377 -11.20 8.73 -5.64
N GLU A 378 -11.87 8.20 -4.63
CA GLU A 378 -12.95 7.24 -4.79
C GLU A 378 -14.21 7.90 -5.39
N ASP A 379 -14.60 9.06 -4.87
CA ASP A 379 -15.83 9.76 -5.25
C ASP A 379 -15.71 10.54 -6.57
N GLU A 380 -14.51 10.98 -6.97
CA GLU A 380 -14.27 11.80 -8.15
C GLU A 380 -13.44 11.09 -9.24
N PRO A 381 -14.06 10.27 -10.12
CA PRO A 381 -13.37 9.60 -11.23
C PRO A 381 -12.61 10.52 -12.20
N LEU A 382 -12.91 11.83 -12.19
CA LEU A 382 -12.17 12.82 -12.96
C LEU A 382 -10.76 13.07 -12.42
N ALA A 383 -10.48 12.78 -11.15
CA ALA A 383 -9.14 12.89 -10.57
C ALA A 383 -8.11 12.05 -11.35
N ALA A 384 -8.54 10.87 -11.80
CA ALA A 384 -7.76 9.97 -12.65
C ALA A 384 -7.42 10.54 -14.05
N GLN A 385 -8.00 11.69 -14.43
CA GLN A 385 -7.78 12.40 -15.69
C GLN A 385 -6.95 13.68 -15.49
N SER A 386 -6.42 13.93 -14.29
CA SER A 386 -5.57 15.08 -13.98
C SER A 386 -4.09 14.72 -13.96
N PHE A 387 -3.27 15.50 -14.67
CA PHE A 387 -1.82 15.41 -14.54
C PHE A 387 -1.32 15.89 -13.17
N LEU A 388 -2.05 16.79 -12.50
CA LEU A 388 -1.69 17.29 -11.16
C LEU A 388 -1.82 16.18 -10.13
N VAL A 389 -3.00 15.54 -10.06
CA VAL A 389 -3.26 14.41 -9.15
C VAL A 389 -2.28 13.26 -9.43
N LEU A 390 -2.09 12.87 -10.70
CA LEU A 390 -1.18 11.77 -11.03
C LEU A 390 0.27 12.07 -10.68
N ARG A 391 0.74 13.32 -10.83
CA ARG A 391 2.09 13.72 -10.40
C ARG A 391 2.21 13.54 -8.89
N ASP A 392 1.27 14.09 -8.13
CA ASP A 392 1.33 14.09 -6.67
C ASP A 392 1.33 12.66 -6.11
N LEU A 393 0.48 11.79 -6.65
CA LEU A 393 0.45 10.37 -6.26
C LEU A 393 1.74 9.63 -6.62
N VAL A 394 2.37 9.93 -7.76
CA VAL A 394 3.63 9.30 -8.15
C VAL A 394 4.77 9.75 -7.23
N GLU A 395 4.91 11.05 -6.97
CA GLU A 395 5.96 11.59 -6.09
C GLU A 395 5.79 11.03 -4.67
N TRP A 396 4.57 11.03 -4.17
CA TRP A 396 4.21 10.44 -2.87
C TRP A 396 4.55 8.95 -2.77
N ALA A 397 4.17 8.14 -3.77
CA ALA A 397 4.47 6.71 -3.77
C ALA A 397 5.98 6.44 -3.83
N LEU A 398 6.76 7.26 -4.55
CA LEU A 398 8.22 7.11 -4.60
C LEU A 398 8.90 7.52 -3.30
N ASP A 399 8.33 8.48 -2.55
CA ASP A 399 8.90 9.00 -1.31
C ASP A 399 8.58 8.12 -0.08
N ILE A 400 7.48 7.36 -0.10
CA ILE A 400 7.09 6.51 1.04
C ILE A 400 7.77 5.13 0.97
N PRO A 401 8.54 4.73 2.00
CA PRO A 401 9.05 3.37 2.11
C PRO A 401 7.91 2.39 2.44
N THR A 402 7.79 1.29 1.68
CA THR A 402 6.83 0.21 1.98
C THR A 402 7.47 -1.05 2.50
N MET A 403 6.66 -1.81 3.23
CA MET A 403 6.95 -3.15 3.69
C MET A 403 5.83 -4.10 3.25
N PRO A 404 6.11 -5.12 2.40
CA PRO A 404 7.42 -5.47 1.84
C PRO A 404 7.93 -4.45 0.81
N PRO A 405 9.25 -4.37 0.60
CA PRO A 405 9.84 -3.41 -0.34
C PRO A 405 9.42 -3.65 -1.79
N GLY A 406 9.00 -2.56 -2.44
CA GLY A 406 8.76 -2.49 -3.88
C GLY A 406 7.30 -2.42 -4.31
N GLY A 407 6.33 -2.59 -3.40
CA GLY A 407 4.91 -2.36 -3.71
C GLY A 407 4.66 -0.93 -4.17
N ASN A 408 5.15 0.05 -3.41
CA ASN A 408 5.10 1.47 -3.78
C ASN A 408 5.74 1.78 -5.13
N ILE A 409 6.90 1.17 -5.42
CA ILE A 409 7.60 1.36 -6.69
C ILE A 409 6.73 0.86 -7.85
N VAL A 410 6.08 -0.29 -7.68
CA VAL A 410 5.18 -0.83 -8.70
C VAL A 410 3.92 0.03 -8.85
N LEU A 411 3.37 0.58 -7.77
CA LEU A 411 2.27 1.53 -7.83
C LEU A 411 2.67 2.79 -8.60
N ALA A 412 3.80 3.41 -8.25
CA ALA A 412 4.36 4.55 -8.97
C ALA A 412 4.52 4.24 -10.47
N TRP A 413 4.95 3.01 -10.80
CA TRP A 413 5.06 2.55 -12.19
C TRP A 413 3.71 2.51 -12.91
N LYS A 414 2.67 1.94 -12.31
CA LYS A 414 1.33 1.93 -12.90
C LYS A 414 0.77 3.33 -13.11
N LEU A 415 0.96 4.21 -12.13
CA LEU A 415 0.55 5.60 -12.24
C LEU A 415 1.29 6.33 -13.37
N LEU A 416 2.60 6.07 -13.55
CA LEU A 416 3.39 6.62 -14.65
C LEU A 416 3.00 6.06 -16.03
N GLU A 417 2.60 4.79 -16.13
CA GLU A 417 2.02 4.22 -17.36
C GLU A 417 0.70 4.89 -17.73
N ARG A 418 -0.16 5.11 -16.73
CA ARG A 418 -1.40 5.86 -16.91
C ARG A 418 -1.13 7.31 -17.34
N ALA A 419 -0.19 7.99 -16.68
CA ALA A 419 0.19 9.36 -17.01
C ALA A 419 0.68 9.49 -18.46
N GLU A 420 1.48 8.55 -18.96
CA GLU A 420 1.92 8.53 -20.35
C GLU A 420 0.77 8.29 -21.33
N ALA A 421 -0.16 7.38 -20.99
CA ALA A 421 -1.36 7.16 -21.80
C ALA A 421 -2.28 8.40 -21.84
N LEU A 422 -2.41 9.11 -20.72
CA LEU A 422 -3.13 10.39 -20.63
C LEU A 422 -2.41 11.47 -21.43
N ARG A 423 -1.09 11.58 -21.34
CA ARG A 423 -0.27 12.53 -22.13
C ARG A 423 -0.53 12.35 -23.62
N ARG A 424 -0.40 11.12 -24.14
CA ARG A 424 -0.67 10.82 -25.55
C ARG A 424 -2.10 11.19 -25.96
N THR A 425 -3.08 10.83 -25.14
CA THR A 425 -4.50 11.09 -25.41
C THR A 425 -4.81 12.59 -25.44
N VAL A 426 -4.33 13.34 -24.45
CA VAL A 426 -4.55 14.79 -24.35
C VAL A 426 -3.87 15.52 -25.48
N LEU A 427 -2.57 15.27 -25.72
CA LEU A 427 -1.83 15.97 -26.76
C LEU A 427 -2.40 15.67 -28.15
N ALA A 428 -2.74 14.41 -28.45
CA ALA A 428 -3.37 14.05 -29.72
C ALA A 428 -4.74 14.71 -29.92
N ARG A 429 -5.57 14.75 -28.86
CA ARG A 429 -6.88 15.40 -28.95
C ARG A 429 -6.76 16.90 -29.19
N LEU A 430 -5.74 17.53 -28.61
CA LEU A 430 -5.46 18.96 -28.71
C LEU A 430 -4.58 19.33 -29.92
N LYS A 431 -4.04 18.34 -30.65
CA LYS A 431 -3.07 18.53 -31.74
C LYS A 431 -1.83 19.30 -31.26
N ALA A 432 -1.32 18.89 -30.11
CA ALA A 432 -0.26 19.55 -29.36
C ALA A 432 1.02 18.71 -29.23
N GLU A 433 1.12 17.59 -29.94
CA GLU A 433 2.28 16.68 -29.89
C GLU A 433 3.57 17.39 -30.29
N ASP A 434 3.50 18.25 -31.31
CA ASP A 434 4.61 19.03 -31.87
C ASP A 434 4.67 20.47 -31.32
N ARG A 435 4.08 20.72 -30.13
CA ARG A 435 4.02 22.06 -29.53
C ARG A 435 4.92 22.16 -28.31
N GLU A 436 5.55 23.34 -28.18
CA GLU A 436 6.18 23.72 -26.93
C GLU A 436 5.12 23.90 -25.83
N LEU A 437 5.46 23.42 -24.64
CA LEU A 437 4.72 23.57 -23.39
C LEU A 437 5.63 24.34 -22.43
N PRO A 438 5.57 25.69 -22.42
CA PRO A 438 6.54 26.48 -21.67
C PRO A 438 6.42 26.23 -20.15
N TRP A 439 7.54 25.91 -19.52
CA TRP A 439 7.65 25.64 -18.07
C TRP A 439 7.21 26.82 -17.17
N GLY A 440 7.25 28.04 -17.72
CA GLY A 440 6.82 29.25 -17.02
C GLY A 440 5.33 29.24 -16.63
N HIS A 441 4.51 28.42 -17.30
CA HIS A 441 3.11 28.20 -16.95
C HIS A 441 2.99 27.02 -15.97
N LEU A 442 2.41 27.28 -14.80
CA LEU A 442 2.27 26.27 -13.74
C LEU A 442 1.44 25.08 -14.21
N GLU A 443 0.47 25.32 -15.09
CA GLU A 443 -0.46 24.34 -15.63
C GLU A 443 0.22 23.29 -16.54
N ASN A 444 1.37 23.64 -17.13
CA ASN A 444 2.16 22.69 -17.93
C ASN A 444 3.07 21.79 -17.09
N ARG A 445 3.41 22.22 -15.86
CA ARG A 445 4.43 21.55 -15.05
C ARG A 445 4.07 20.13 -14.67
N PRO A 446 2.83 19.79 -14.24
CA PRO A 446 2.52 18.41 -13.85
C PRO A 446 2.82 17.39 -14.95
N LEU A 447 2.43 17.68 -16.20
CA LEU A 447 2.71 16.79 -17.34
C LEU A 447 4.22 16.67 -17.60
N LEU A 448 4.95 17.79 -17.59
CA LEU A 448 6.39 17.79 -17.83
C LEU A 448 7.17 17.09 -16.72
N THR A 449 6.75 17.26 -15.46
CA THR A 449 7.31 16.55 -14.30
C THR A 449 7.06 15.05 -14.42
N LEU A 450 5.83 14.61 -14.75
CA LEU A 450 5.51 13.20 -14.98
C LEU A 450 6.37 12.58 -16.08
N ALA A 451 6.61 13.31 -17.18
CA ALA A 451 7.50 12.85 -18.24
C ALA A 451 8.95 12.70 -17.75
N ALA A 452 9.44 13.64 -16.93
CA ALA A 452 10.77 13.58 -16.35
C ALA A 452 10.92 12.41 -15.37
N ILE A 453 9.96 12.22 -14.46
CA ILE A 453 9.95 11.08 -13.52
C ILE A 453 9.92 9.77 -14.31
N ARG A 454 9.05 9.64 -15.33
CA ARG A 454 8.99 8.43 -16.16
C ARG A 454 10.35 8.10 -16.78
N VAL A 455 11.04 9.09 -17.34
CA VAL A 455 12.36 8.87 -17.93
C VAL A 455 13.35 8.35 -16.90
N THR A 456 13.42 8.97 -15.72
CA THR A 456 14.38 8.62 -14.67
C THR A 456 14.10 7.23 -14.10
N GLU A 457 12.83 6.90 -13.86
CA GLU A 457 12.43 5.64 -13.21
C GLU A 457 12.33 4.44 -14.17
N PHE A 458 11.98 4.65 -15.46
CA PHE A 458 11.77 3.55 -16.43
C PHE A 458 12.91 3.33 -17.41
N ALA A 459 14.02 4.09 -17.36
CA ALA A 459 15.08 4.02 -18.37
C ALA A 459 15.61 2.60 -18.60
N ASN A 460 15.71 1.79 -17.54
CA ASN A 460 16.18 0.40 -17.60
C ASN A 460 15.10 -0.59 -18.07
N ARG A 461 13.82 -0.28 -17.83
CA ARG A 461 12.69 -1.16 -18.12
C ARG A 461 12.21 -1.03 -19.55
N ASN A 462 12.05 0.21 -20.02
CA ASN A 462 11.55 0.54 -21.36
C ASN A 462 12.52 1.52 -22.05
N PRO A 463 13.71 1.06 -22.45
CA PRO A 463 14.76 1.95 -22.91
C PRO A 463 14.40 2.74 -24.18
N GLU A 464 13.81 2.09 -25.18
CA GLU A 464 13.45 2.74 -26.43
C GLU A 464 12.35 3.80 -26.23
N GLU A 465 11.29 3.48 -25.50
CA GLU A 465 10.19 4.41 -25.23
C GLU A 465 10.66 5.62 -24.42
N THR A 466 11.51 5.40 -23.41
CA THR A 466 12.06 6.48 -22.59
C THR A 466 13.03 7.37 -23.38
N LEU A 467 13.75 6.85 -24.38
CA LEU A 467 14.54 7.68 -25.29
C LEU A 467 13.67 8.57 -26.18
N GLU A 468 12.57 8.05 -26.72
CA GLU A 468 11.61 8.86 -27.49
C GLU A 468 10.97 9.95 -26.62
N LEU A 469 10.63 9.62 -25.36
CA LEU A 469 10.10 10.61 -24.42
C LEU A 469 11.14 11.68 -24.05
N LEU A 470 12.42 11.30 -23.90
CA LEU A 470 13.54 12.24 -23.73
C LEU A 470 13.66 13.19 -24.92
N ARG A 471 13.66 12.66 -26.15
CA ARG A 471 13.70 13.46 -27.39
C ARG A 471 12.54 14.44 -27.42
N TRP A 472 11.30 13.96 -27.23
CA TRP A 472 10.13 14.81 -27.20
C TRP A 472 10.23 15.91 -26.13
N SER A 473 10.65 15.56 -24.91
CA SER A 473 10.74 16.50 -23.80
C SER A 473 11.76 17.62 -24.07
N VAL A 474 12.95 17.27 -24.57
CA VAL A 474 14.07 18.22 -24.76
C VAL A 474 13.99 18.97 -26.10
N LEU A 475 13.47 18.35 -27.16
CA LEU A 475 13.44 18.96 -28.49
C LEU A 475 12.16 19.75 -28.77
N VAL A 476 11.04 19.30 -28.21
CA VAL A 476 9.70 19.77 -28.57
C VAL A 476 9.01 20.43 -27.38
N ALA A 477 8.75 19.68 -26.30
CA ALA A 477 7.86 20.13 -25.24
C ALA A 477 8.49 21.22 -24.36
N ASN A 478 9.74 21.04 -23.95
CA ASN A 478 10.45 21.95 -23.07
C ASN A 478 11.88 22.21 -23.59
N PRO A 479 12.06 23.00 -24.67
CA PRO A 479 13.37 23.19 -25.27
C PRO A 479 14.39 23.94 -24.42
N ASN A 480 13.95 24.65 -23.38
CA ASN A 480 14.84 25.23 -22.37
C ASN A 480 15.24 24.21 -21.29
N ASP A 481 14.67 23.01 -21.35
CA ASP A 481 14.89 21.87 -20.46
C ASP A 481 14.91 22.24 -18.98
N ASN A 482 13.86 22.93 -18.55
CA ASN A 482 13.69 23.27 -17.14
C ASN A 482 13.54 22.03 -16.23
N THR A 483 13.26 20.86 -16.82
CA THR A 483 13.17 19.55 -16.17
C THR A 483 14.52 18.84 -16.01
N GLY A 484 15.61 19.33 -16.63
CA GLY A 484 16.95 18.77 -16.45
C GLY A 484 17.26 17.48 -17.23
N LEU A 485 16.49 17.18 -18.28
CA LEU A 485 16.60 15.94 -19.07
C LEU A 485 17.66 15.99 -20.19
N ARG A 486 18.16 17.17 -20.56
CA ARG A 486 19.12 17.34 -21.67
C ARG A 486 20.42 16.60 -21.44
N GLU A 487 20.90 16.55 -20.20
CA GLU A 487 22.14 15.84 -19.90
C GLU A 487 21.94 14.33 -20.03
N ILE A 488 20.81 13.81 -19.55
CA ILE A 488 20.42 12.39 -19.71
C ILE A 488 20.34 12.04 -21.20
N LEU A 489 19.67 12.88 -22.01
CA LEU A 489 19.54 12.66 -23.46
C LEU A 489 20.90 12.65 -24.17
N ILE A 490 21.78 13.62 -23.90
CA ILE A 490 23.11 13.69 -24.53
C ILE A 490 23.92 12.42 -24.22
N HIS A 491 23.99 12.04 -22.95
CA HIS A 491 24.76 10.86 -22.54
C HIS A 491 24.17 9.58 -23.12
N ARG A 492 22.85 9.44 -23.12
CA ARG A 492 22.17 8.27 -23.65
C ARG A 492 22.40 8.11 -25.16
N LEU A 493 22.19 9.18 -25.93
CA LEU A 493 22.46 9.17 -27.37
C LEU A 493 23.93 8.84 -27.68
N ALA A 494 24.88 9.38 -26.90
CA ALA A 494 26.29 9.06 -27.07
C ALA A 494 26.61 7.59 -26.75
N ALA A 495 25.99 7.02 -25.71
CA ALA A 495 26.16 5.61 -25.34
C ALA A 495 25.60 4.66 -26.40
N GLU A 496 24.46 5.02 -27.01
CA GLU A 496 23.76 4.19 -28.00
C GLU A 496 24.30 4.39 -29.44
N GLY A 497 25.38 5.16 -29.62
CA GLY A 497 26.02 5.36 -30.92
C GLY A 497 25.39 6.44 -31.79
N HIS A 498 24.41 7.18 -31.28
CA HIS A 498 23.79 8.33 -31.94
C HIS A 498 24.62 9.63 -31.75
N GLY A 499 25.94 9.55 -31.95
CA GLY A 499 26.87 10.64 -31.65
C GLY A 499 26.55 11.95 -32.38
N GLY A 500 26.12 11.90 -33.65
CA GLY A 500 25.74 13.09 -34.40
C GLY A 500 24.54 13.83 -33.81
N GLU A 501 23.53 13.09 -33.34
CA GLU A 501 22.37 13.64 -32.65
C GLU A 501 22.78 14.23 -31.29
N ALA A 502 23.57 13.48 -30.50
CA ALA A 502 24.09 13.94 -29.22
C ALA A 502 24.86 15.26 -29.34
N VAL A 503 25.65 15.43 -30.40
CA VAL A 503 26.37 16.69 -30.69
C VAL A 503 25.39 17.82 -30.96
N ALA A 504 24.38 17.61 -31.80
CA ALA A 504 23.38 18.63 -32.12
C ALA A 504 22.62 19.11 -30.85
N ILE A 505 22.28 18.19 -29.95
CA ILE A 505 21.69 18.56 -28.64
C ILE A 505 22.69 19.36 -27.81
N ALA A 506 23.93 18.88 -27.67
CA ALA A 506 24.94 19.53 -26.85
C ALA A 506 25.34 20.93 -27.35
N GLU A 507 25.26 21.19 -28.65
CA GLU A 507 25.50 22.51 -29.26
C GLU A 507 24.39 23.52 -28.95
N ARG A 508 23.16 23.06 -28.70
CA ARG A 508 22.00 23.91 -28.32
C ARG A 508 22.15 24.52 -26.92
N TYR A 509 22.95 23.89 -26.06
CA TYR A 509 23.19 24.31 -24.67
C TYR A 509 24.68 24.62 -24.42
N PRO A 510 25.24 25.67 -25.06
CA PRO A 510 26.63 26.05 -24.87
C PRO A 510 26.86 26.52 -23.42
N HIS A 511 28.01 26.17 -22.87
CA HIS A 511 28.42 26.63 -21.54
C HIS A 511 27.47 26.26 -20.38
N ASP A 512 26.95 25.03 -20.37
CA ASP A 512 26.02 24.51 -19.35
C ASP A 512 26.78 23.82 -18.17
N LEU A 513 26.10 23.09 -17.29
CA LEU A 513 26.68 22.39 -16.14
C LEU A 513 27.69 21.31 -16.56
N ALA A 514 28.46 20.80 -15.60
CA ALA A 514 29.53 19.84 -15.88
C ALA A 514 29.05 18.61 -16.65
N PHE A 515 27.88 18.09 -16.30
CA PHE A 515 27.27 16.94 -16.98
C PHE A 515 27.14 17.17 -18.48
N VAL A 516 26.62 18.32 -18.92
CA VAL A 516 26.45 18.63 -20.34
C VAL A 516 27.81 18.87 -21.02
N ASP A 517 28.74 19.58 -20.37
CA ASP A 517 30.05 19.88 -20.96
C ASP A 517 30.88 18.60 -21.17
N TYR A 518 30.89 17.66 -20.23
CA TYR A 518 31.54 16.37 -20.42
C TYR A 518 30.72 15.42 -21.31
N GLY A 519 29.39 15.51 -21.28
CA GLY A 519 28.51 14.82 -22.24
C GLY A 519 28.81 15.23 -23.67
N ARG A 520 29.13 16.51 -23.93
CA ARG A 520 29.57 17.00 -25.25
C ARG A 520 30.87 16.34 -25.71
N VAL A 521 31.81 16.06 -24.79
CA VAL A 521 33.04 15.32 -25.11
C VAL A 521 32.70 13.91 -25.58
N LEU A 522 31.83 13.22 -24.84
CA LEU A 522 31.36 11.89 -25.20
C LEU A 522 30.59 11.89 -26.52
N ALA A 523 29.77 12.91 -26.79
CA ALA A 523 29.04 13.07 -28.04
C ALA A 523 29.98 13.20 -29.24
N TYR A 524 30.98 14.08 -29.18
CA TYR A 524 31.97 14.21 -30.25
C TYR A 524 32.80 12.94 -30.42
N HIS A 525 33.19 12.30 -29.32
CA HIS A 525 33.92 11.02 -29.37
C HIS A 525 33.09 9.92 -30.03
N ALA A 526 31.82 9.77 -29.66
CA ALA A 526 30.89 8.82 -30.27
C ALA A 526 30.62 9.13 -31.75
N ALA A 527 30.65 10.39 -32.16
CA ALA A 527 30.54 10.81 -33.55
C ALA A 527 31.84 10.63 -34.37
N GLY A 528 32.94 10.18 -33.76
CA GLY A 528 34.25 10.07 -34.41
C GLY A 528 34.95 11.42 -34.67
N ARG A 529 34.43 12.51 -34.10
CA ARG A 529 34.93 13.89 -34.24
C ARG A 529 35.98 14.19 -33.17
N LEU A 530 37.11 13.49 -33.24
CA LEU A 530 38.11 13.45 -32.16
C LEU A 530 38.82 14.79 -31.91
N ASP A 531 39.00 15.62 -32.95
CA ASP A 531 39.62 16.94 -32.80
C ASP A 531 38.70 17.89 -32.02
N GLU A 532 37.41 17.92 -32.34
CA GLU A 532 36.41 18.68 -31.58
C GLU A 532 36.22 18.11 -30.17
N ALA A 533 36.27 16.79 -29.99
CA ALA A 533 36.23 16.16 -28.68
C ALA A 533 37.41 16.63 -27.81
N ALA A 534 38.62 16.74 -28.38
CA ALA A 534 39.80 17.21 -27.65
C ALA A 534 39.68 18.67 -27.22
N VAL A 535 39.13 19.53 -28.09
CA VAL A 535 38.83 20.93 -27.77
C VAL A 535 37.78 21.02 -26.65
N ALA A 536 36.66 20.29 -26.78
CA ALA A 536 35.61 20.25 -25.78
C ALA A 536 36.13 19.74 -24.42
N LEU A 537 37.00 18.73 -24.43
CA LEU A 537 37.63 18.20 -23.21
C LEU A 537 38.50 19.24 -22.53
N SER A 538 39.32 19.97 -23.29
CA SER A 538 40.15 21.06 -22.73
C SER A 538 39.28 22.15 -22.09
N GLN A 539 38.18 22.53 -22.73
CA GLN A 539 37.22 23.50 -22.19
C GLN A 539 36.53 22.98 -20.92
N ALA A 540 36.05 21.74 -20.92
CA ALA A 540 35.41 21.11 -19.77
C ALA A 540 36.37 21.01 -18.58
N ILE A 541 37.62 20.56 -18.80
CA ILE A 541 38.66 20.52 -17.75
C ILE A 541 38.96 21.91 -17.19
N THR A 542 39.01 22.93 -18.04
CA THR A 542 39.30 24.30 -17.60
C THR A 542 38.20 24.83 -16.69
N ARG A 543 36.94 24.50 -17.00
CA ARG A 543 35.78 25.02 -16.30
C ARG A 543 35.39 24.19 -15.07
N TRP A 544 35.53 22.88 -15.16
CA TRP A 544 35.11 21.88 -14.16
C TRP A 544 36.27 20.95 -13.75
N PRO A 545 37.43 21.48 -13.31
CA PRO A 545 38.64 20.70 -13.12
C PRO A 545 38.50 19.54 -12.12
N LYS A 546 37.66 19.70 -11.09
CA LYS A 546 37.41 18.67 -10.08
C LYS A 546 36.71 17.45 -10.66
N VAL A 547 35.80 17.62 -11.61
CA VAL A 547 35.08 16.52 -12.26
C VAL A 547 36.06 15.64 -13.02
N TRP A 548 36.97 16.24 -13.81
CA TRP A 548 38.04 15.48 -14.46
C TRP A 548 39.01 14.81 -13.48
N GLN A 549 39.44 15.53 -12.44
CA GLN A 549 40.33 14.96 -11.42
C GLN A 549 39.70 13.73 -10.76
N THR A 550 38.43 13.81 -10.38
CA THR A 550 37.70 12.70 -9.77
C THR A 550 37.43 11.59 -10.78
N LEU A 551 37.03 11.89 -12.02
CA LEU A 551 36.80 10.90 -13.08
C LEU A 551 38.07 10.12 -13.46
N ASN A 552 39.23 10.78 -13.50
CA ASN A 552 40.50 10.15 -13.87
C ASN A 552 41.23 9.51 -12.67
N ALA A 553 40.83 9.80 -11.43
CA ALA A 553 41.46 9.21 -10.25
C ALA A 553 41.22 7.69 -10.19
N ALA A 554 42.25 6.93 -9.80
CA ALA A 554 42.12 5.48 -9.61
C ALA A 554 41.15 5.13 -8.48
N ARG A 555 41.27 5.84 -7.34
CA ARG A 555 40.44 5.65 -6.13
C ARG A 555 40.22 7.00 -5.42
N PRO A 556 39.36 7.89 -5.95
CA PRO A 556 39.03 9.14 -5.26
C PRO A 556 38.27 8.86 -3.96
N ARG A 557 38.38 9.75 -2.98
CA ARG A 557 37.65 9.66 -1.71
C ARG A 557 36.24 10.23 -1.88
N LYS A 558 35.20 9.49 -1.45
CA LYS A 558 33.82 9.97 -1.44
C LYS A 558 33.69 11.20 -0.52
N PRO A 559 33.21 12.35 -1.01
CA PRO A 559 32.95 13.52 -0.18
C PRO A 559 31.72 13.28 0.71
N LYS A 560 31.51 14.14 1.71
CA LYS A 560 30.24 14.20 2.41
C LYS A 560 29.22 14.84 1.46
N LEU A 561 28.20 14.10 1.08
CA LEU A 561 27.10 14.62 0.27
C LEU A 561 26.11 15.34 1.20
N GLU A 562 25.68 16.54 0.82
CA GLU A 562 24.54 17.20 1.46
C GLU A 562 23.25 16.58 0.95
N PHE A 563 22.20 16.58 1.79
CA PHE A 563 20.96 15.85 1.50
C PHE A 563 20.15 16.45 0.33
N MET A 564 20.41 17.70 -0.07
CA MET A 564 19.72 18.33 -1.19
C MET A 564 20.69 18.92 -2.21
N GLY A 565 20.78 18.27 -3.38
CA GLY A 565 21.52 18.75 -4.53
C GLY A 565 23.05 18.64 -4.41
N PHE A 566 23.74 19.34 -5.30
CA PHE A 566 25.21 19.44 -5.30
C PHE A 566 25.66 20.89 -5.55
N CYS A 567 26.85 21.21 -5.05
CA CYS A 567 27.55 22.45 -5.32
C CYS A 567 28.16 22.38 -6.73
N SER A 568 27.70 23.23 -7.66
CA SER A 568 28.28 23.30 -9.01
C SER A 568 29.78 23.61 -8.95
N GLY A 569 30.59 22.76 -9.58
CA GLY A 569 32.05 22.77 -9.54
C GLY A 569 32.64 22.25 -8.23
N GLY A 570 31.84 21.64 -7.36
CA GLY A 570 32.20 21.08 -6.06
C GLY A 570 32.77 19.66 -6.13
N ASP A 571 33.11 19.12 -4.96
CA ASP A 571 33.59 17.72 -4.85
C ASP A 571 32.44 16.72 -4.97
N ASP A 572 31.24 17.13 -4.56
CA ASP A 572 29.97 16.41 -4.67
C ASP A 572 29.53 16.22 -6.14
N GLU A 573 29.47 17.28 -6.95
CA GLU A 573 29.18 17.18 -8.39
C GLU A 573 30.17 16.24 -9.09
N ALA A 574 31.47 16.38 -8.77
CA ALA A 574 32.52 15.56 -9.32
C ALA A 574 32.39 14.08 -8.93
N TRP A 575 31.92 13.80 -7.72
CA TRP A 575 31.66 12.44 -7.25
C TRP A 575 30.45 11.83 -7.96
N ILE A 576 29.32 12.55 -8.00
CA ILE A 576 28.08 12.08 -8.63
C ILE A 576 28.32 11.81 -10.12
N TYR A 577 28.95 12.75 -10.84
CA TYR A 577 29.28 12.55 -12.25
C TYR A 577 30.14 11.29 -12.48
N ARG A 578 31.14 11.04 -11.63
CA ARG A 578 31.95 9.81 -11.71
C ARG A 578 31.09 8.59 -11.46
N GLU A 579 30.28 8.59 -10.41
CA GLU A 579 29.43 7.47 -10.02
C GLU A 579 28.51 7.06 -11.17
N GLU A 580 27.89 8.02 -11.84
CA GLU A 580 26.95 7.79 -12.92
C GLU A 580 27.60 7.51 -14.29
N ARG A 581 28.72 8.18 -14.61
CA ARG A 581 29.24 8.22 -16.00
C ARG A 581 30.57 7.49 -16.20
N LEU A 582 31.29 7.09 -15.15
CA LEU A 582 32.62 6.47 -15.29
C LEU A 582 32.58 5.22 -16.19
N GLU A 583 31.55 4.40 -16.05
CA GLU A 583 31.44 3.16 -16.82
C GLU A 583 31.21 3.44 -18.30
N GLN A 584 30.37 4.42 -18.64
CA GLN A 584 30.19 4.89 -20.02
C GLN A 584 31.51 5.38 -20.63
N TRP A 585 32.30 6.16 -19.89
CA TRP A 585 33.62 6.64 -20.32
C TRP A 585 34.60 5.50 -20.59
N ARG A 586 34.50 4.40 -19.83
CA ARG A 586 35.34 3.21 -20.02
C ARG A 586 34.90 2.39 -21.23
N GLN A 587 33.62 2.09 -21.33
CA GLN A 587 33.05 1.24 -22.37
C GLN A 587 33.19 1.86 -23.76
N SER A 588 33.01 3.18 -23.87
CA SER A 588 33.23 3.91 -25.13
C SER A 588 34.70 4.05 -25.52
N GLY A 589 35.65 3.74 -24.63
CA GLY A 589 37.08 4.00 -24.83
C GLY A 589 37.49 5.47 -24.65
N ALA A 590 36.53 6.38 -24.43
CA ALA A 590 36.78 7.81 -24.28
C ALA A 590 37.73 8.12 -23.12
N LEU A 591 37.69 7.38 -22.01
CA LEU A 591 38.60 7.62 -20.89
C LEU A 591 40.05 7.37 -21.27
N ARG A 592 40.33 6.25 -21.97
CA ARG A 592 41.68 5.90 -22.40
C ARG A 592 42.20 6.90 -23.43
N TRP A 593 41.36 7.29 -24.37
CA TRP A 593 41.68 8.33 -25.36
C TRP A 593 42.02 9.66 -24.67
N ALA A 594 41.15 10.14 -23.78
CA ALA A 594 41.29 11.42 -23.09
C ALA A 594 42.55 11.48 -22.20
N VAL A 595 42.89 10.39 -21.50
CA VAL A 595 44.14 10.28 -20.72
C VAL A 595 45.38 10.34 -21.63
N GLY A 596 45.31 9.77 -22.83
CA GLY A 596 46.39 9.79 -23.82
C GLY A 596 46.76 11.18 -24.33
N LEU A 597 45.82 12.14 -24.31
CA LEU A 597 46.02 13.51 -24.80
C LEU A 597 46.92 14.38 -23.91
N LYS A 598 47.22 13.96 -22.67
CA LYS A 598 48.04 14.72 -21.70
C LYS A 598 47.58 16.19 -21.55
N VAL A 599 46.27 16.44 -21.55
CA VAL A 599 45.71 17.79 -21.41
C VAL A 599 46.20 18.44 -20.12
N ALA A 600 46.78 19.64 -20.21
CA ALA A 600 47.31 20.37 -19.06
C ALA A 600 46.18 20.68 -18.05
N GLN A 601 46.36 20.30 -16.79
CA GLN A 601 45.42 20.66 -15.73
C GLN A 601 45.66 22.11 -15.30
N PRO A 602 44.61 22.93 -15.12
CA PRO A 602 44.77 24.25 -14.52
C PRO A 602 45.30 24.10 -13.08
N PRO A 603 46.15 25.04 -12.61
CA PRO A 603 46.66 25.01 -11.24
C PRO A 603 45.49 25.06 -10.25
N ALA A 604 45.55 24.26 -9.19
CA ALA A 604 44.52 24.21 -8.17
C ALA A 604 44.27 25.63 -7.62
N ARG A 605 43.10 26.20 -7.90
CA ARG A 605 42.68 27.46 -7.26
C ARG A 605 42.56 27.17 -5.76
N GLN A 606 43.43 27.79 -4.96
CA GLN A 606 43.31 27.80 -3.51
C GLN A 606 41.89 28.26 -3.18
N SER A 607 41.14 27.45 -2.44
CA SER A 607 39.85 27.84 -1.90
C SER A 607 40.06 29.13 -1.12
N SER A 608 39.62 30.26 -1.66
CA SER A 608 39.47 31.45 -0.85
C SER A 608 38.43 31.08 0.20
N ARG A 609 38.88 30.86 1.43
CA ARG A 609 38.00 30.92 2.60
C ARG A 609 37.28 32.25 2.48
N ARG A 610 36.04 32.25 1.97
CA ARG A 610 35.12 33.36 2.19
C ARG A 610 35.08 33.50 3.70
N LYS A 611 35.73 34.54 4.24
CA LYS A 611 35.46 35.01 5.59
C LYS A 611 33.93 35.12 5.65
N ARG A 612 33.32 34.39 6.58
CA ARG A 612 31.93 34.64 6.98
C ARG A 612 31.86 36.15 7.25
N VAL A 613 31.25 36.90 6.35
CA VAL A 613 30.72 38.21 6.72
C VAL A 613 29.59 37.87 7.67
N ALA A 614 29.77 38.23 8.94
CA ALA A 614 28.74 38.08 9.94
C ALA A 614 27.50 38.83 9.43
N VAL A 615 26.40 38.11 9.26
CA VAL A 615 25.07 38.73 9.18
C VAL A 615 24.85 39.40 10.54
N PRO A 616 24.63 40.73 10.61
CA PRO A 616 24.22 41.34 11.86
C PRO A 616 22.86 40.76 12.23
N THR A 617 22.79 40.22 13.44
CA THR A 617 21.55 39.86 14.12
C THR A 617 20.57 41.05 14.10
N GLN A 618 19.30 40.77 13.84
CA GLN A 618 18.19 41.70 14.01
C GLN A 618 18.20 42.31 15.41
N ALA A 619 18.74 43.52 15.53
CA ALA A 619 18.44 44.48 16.56
C ALA A 619 18.84 45.86 16.00
N GLU A 620 17.92 46.82 16.12
CA GLU A 620 18.06 48.24 15.74
C GLU A 620 17.77 48.59 14.27
N LEU A 621 16.47 48.67 13.95
CA LEU A 621 15.97 49.60 12.93
C LEU A 621 15.78 50.98 13.59
N PRO A 622 16.45 52.04 13.15
CA PRO A 622 15.95 53.40 13.33
C PRO A 622 14.82 53.63 12.31
N GLY A 623 13.71 54.19 12.78
CA GLY A 623 12.55 54.51 11.94
C GLY A 623 12.74 55.75 11.04
N LEU A 624 11.58 56.19 10.54
CA LEU A 624 11.29 57.33 9.65
C LEU A 624 11.41 56.99 8.15
N ASP A 625 10.52 57.39 7.26
CA ASP A 625 9.15 57.93 7.27
C ASP A 625 8.74 57.98 5.77
N ASP A 626 7.43 58.00 5.53
CA ASP A 626 6.67 58.18 4.27
C ASP A 626 6.54 57.02 3.27
#